data_AF-A0A2A4IAE7-F1
#
_entry.id   AF-A0A2A4IAE7-F1
#
_cell.length_a   1.000
_cell.length_b   1.000
_cell.length_c   1.000
_cell.angle_alpha   90.00
_cell.angle_beta   90.00
_cell.angle_gamma   90.00
#
_symmetry.space_group_name_H-M   'P 1'
#
loop_
_entity.id
_entity.type
_entity.pdbx_description
1 polymer ?
#
loop_
_entity_poly.entity_id
_entity_poly.type
_entity_poly.pdbx_seq_one_letter_code
_entity_poly.pdbx_strand_id
1 'polypeptide(L)' 'MITDKDRLYFQIRAEAQLRLAAEAEDPVVCAAHYQMATEYLDAAHGAHMRLPPDPQRLARRG' A
#
# COMPACT_ATOMS: atom_id res chain seq x y z
N MET A 1 -14.29 -11.48 9.62
CA MET A 1 -14.63 -10.94 8.30
C MET A 1 -14.46 -9.44 8.39
N ILE A 2 -13.69 -8.83 7.49
CA ILE A 2 -13.56 -7.37 7.46
C ILE A 2 -14.90 -6.76 7.03
N THR A 3 -15.38 -5.73 7.72
CA THR A 3 -16.60 -5.03 7.31
C THR A 3 -16.29 -3.98 6.25
N ASP A 4 -17.32 -3.48 5.56
CA ASP A 4 -17.13 -2.38 4.60
C ASP A 4 -16.64 -1.09 5.28
N LYS A 5 -16.98 -0.89 6.56
CA LYS A 5 -16.47 0.23 7.37
C LYS A 5 -14.98 0.08 7.64
N ASP A 6 -14.52 -1.12 7.97
CA ASP A 6 -13.10 -1.40 8.20
C ASP A 6 -12.30 -1.24 6.90
N ARG A 7 -12.83 -1.74 5.78
CA ARG A 7 -12.23 -1.55 4.45
C ARG A 7 -12.05 -0.07 4.13
N LEU A 8 -13.11 0.74 4.30
CA LEU A 8 -13.06 2.17 4.05
C LEU A 8 -12.07 2.88 4.98
N TYR A 9 -12.04 2.51 6.27
CA TYR A 9 -11.06 3.03 7.22
C TYR A 9 -9.63 2.81 6.74
N PHE A 10 -9.29 1.57 6.36
CA PHE A 10 -7.95 1.26 5.90
C PHE A 10 -7.59 1.94 4.58
N GLN A 11 -8.53 2.07 3.65
CA GLN A 11 -8.31 2.81 2.40
C GLN A 11 -8.01 4.30 2.65
N ILE A 12 -8.79 4.96 3.51
CA ILE A 12 -8.55 6.36 3.89
C ILE A 12 -7.18 6.52 4.55
N ARG A 13 -6.80 5.57 5.42
CA ARG A 13 -5.48 5.59 6.08
C ARG A 13 -4.34 5.36 5.10
N ALA A 14 -4.47 4.43 4.17
CA ALA A 14 -3.50 4.20 3.11
C ALA A 14 -3.30 5.45 2.25
N GLU A 15 -4.40 6.11 1.85
CA GLU A 15 -4.33 7.34 1.05
C GLU A 15 -3.60 8.47 1.80
N ALA A 16 -3.87 8.64 3.09
CA ALA A 16 -3.16 9.62 3.91
C ALA A 16 -1.64 9.35 3.96
N GLN A 17 -1.23 8.08 4.09
CA GLN A 17 0.18 7.72 4.06
C GLN A 17 0.83 7.98 2.70
N LEU A 18 0.13 7.73 1.60
CA LEU A 18 0.64 8.03 0.25
C LEU A 18 0.86 9.53 0.04
N ARG A 19 -0.03 10.38 0.56
CA ARG A 19 0.15 11.84 0.53
C ARG A 19 1.38 12.27 1.35
N LEU A 20 1.54 11.73 2.55
CA LEU A 20 2.73 11.98 3.37
C LEU A 20 4.02 11.48 2.70
N ALA A 21 3.98 10.34 2.03
CA ALA A 21 5.12 9.83 1.27
C ALA A 21 5.49 10.76 0.10
N ALA A 22 4.50 11.36 -0.57
CA ALA A 22 4.72 12.30 -1.66
C ALA A 22 5.29 13.66 -1.20
N GLU A 23 4.97 14.07 0.03
CA GLU A 23 5.47 15.30 0.66
C GLU A 23 6.83 15.10 1.36
N ALA A 24 7.23 13.86 1.65
CA ALA A 24 8.47 13.56 2.36
C ALA A 24 9.70 13.78 1.47
N GLU A 25 10.60 14.65 1.92
CA GLU A 25 11.91 14.89 1.27
C GLU A 25 12.95 13.84 1.66
N ASP A 26 12.85 13.27 2.87
CA ASP A 26 13.76 12.23 3.35
C ASP A 26 13.35 10.86 2.75
N PRO A 27 14.24 10.19 1.99
CA PRO A 27 13.94 8.91 1.37
C PRO A 27 13.61 7.79 2.39
N VAL A 28 14.13 7.84 3.61
CA VAL A 28 13.81 6.88 4.68
C VAL A 28 12.39 7.10 5.18
N VAL A 29 11.98 8.35 5.37
CA VAL A 29 10.62 8.72 5.80
C VAL A 29 9.62 8.40 4.70
N CYS A 30 9.95 8.70 3.45
CA CYS A 30 9.17 8.36 2.27
C CYS A 30 8.93 6.84 2.19
N ALA A 31 9.99 6.04 2.34
CA ALA A 31 9.89 4.57 2.33
C ALA A 31 9.02 4.05 3.49
N ALA A 32 9.15 4.60 4.69
CA ALA A 32 8.33 4.22 5.85
C ALA A 32 6.84 4.48 5.60
N HIS A 33 6.48 5.64 5.03
CA HIS A 33 5.09 5.94 4.68
C HIS A 33 4.54 4.99 3.60
N TYR A 34 5.34 4.60 2.61
CA TYR A 34 4.93 3.59 1.63
C TYR A 34 4.74 2.20 2.25
N GLN A 35 5.59 1.81 3.21
CA GLN A 35 5.39 0.55 3.94
C GLN A 35 4.07 0.56 4.72
N MET A 36 3.79 1.64 5.46
CA MET A 36 2.52 1.78 6.18
C MET A 36 1.31 1.77 5.24
N ALA A 37 1.38 2.43 4.09
CA ALA A 37 0.32 2.40 3.09
C ALA A 37 0.06 0.97 2.58
N THR A 38 1.12 0.19 2.38
CA THR A 38 1.04 -1.21 1.96
C THR A 38 0.33 -2.06 3.01
N GLU A 39 0.68 -1.93 4.29
CA GLU A 39 0.02 -2.66 5.38
C GLU A 39 -1.48 -2.36 5.47
N TYR A 40 -1.86 -1.08 5.32
CA TYR A 40 -3.27 -0.70 5.29
C TYR A 40 -4.01 -1.26 4.06
N LEU A 41 -3.38 -1.29 2.89
CA LEU A 41 -3.97 -1.88 1.69
C LEU A 41 -4.13 -3.40 1.82
N ASP A 42 -3.13 -4.08 2.39
CA ASP A 42 -3.18 -5.51 2.68
C ASP A 42 -4.31 -5.82 3.66
N ALA A 43 -4.51 -4.98 4.69
CA ALA A 43 -5.64 -5.10 5.60
C ALA A 43 -6.99 -4.86 4.90
N ALA A 44 -7.10 -3.83 4.05
CA ALA A 44 -8.33 -3.49 3.34
C ALA A 44 -8.78 -4.56 2.34
N HIS A 45 -7.84 -5.19 1.65
CA HIS A 45 -8.11 -6.13 0.56
C HIS A 45 -7.91 -7.59 0.95
N GLY A 46 -7.32 -7.85 2.11
CA GLY A 46 -6.83 -9.15 2.54
C GLY A 46 -5.61 -9.59 1.75
N ALA A 47 -4.78 -10.47 2.32
CA ALA A 47 -3.63 -11.11 1.68
C ALA A 47 -3.95 -11.92 0.39
N HIS A 48 -5.19 -11.87 -0.09
CA HIS A 48 -5.71 -12.59 -1.24
C HIS A 48 -5.95 -11.74 -2.48
N MET A 49 -5.67 -10.42 -2.45
CA MET A 49 -5.40 -9.71 -3.71
C MET A 49 -4.03 -10.17 -4.23
N ARG A 50 -4.02 -11.37 -4.81
CA ARG A 50 -3.02 -11.79 -5.80
C ARG A 50 -3.18 -10.81 -6.95
N LEU A 51 -2.50 -9.67 -6.87
CA LEU A 51 -2.24 -8.84 -8.04
C LEU A 51 -1.68 -9.81 -9.10
N PRO A 52 -2.23 -9.82 -10.33
CA PRO A 52 -1.58 -10.57 -11.40
C PRO A 52 -0.11 -10.15 -11.42
N PRO A 53 0.84 -11.10 -11.54
CA PRO A 53 2.25 -10.80 -11.44
C PRO A 53 2.56 -9.68 -12.40
N ASP A 54 3.04 -8.55 -11.85
CA ASP A 54 3.40 -7.40 -12.64
C ASP A 54 4.42 -7.85 -13.72
N PRO A 55 4.07 -7.82 -15.01
CA PRO A 55 4.96 -8.28 -16.07
C PRO A 55 6.29 -7.53 -16.05
N GLN A 56 6.28 -6.28 -15.56
CA GLN A 56 7.48 -5.45 -15.46
C GLN A 56 8.40 -5.90 -14.32
N ARG A 57 7.88 -6.49 -13.23
CA ARG A 57 8.71 -7.12 -12.18
C ARG A 57 9.40 -8.38 -12.67
N LEU A 58 8.76 -9.15 -13.55
CA LEU A 58 9.34 -10.36 -14.14
C LEU A 58 10.44 -10.02 -15.15
N ALA A 59 10.26 -8.98 -15.97
CA ALA A 59 11.23 -8.56 -16.98
C ALA A 59 12.55 -8.03 -16.40
N ARG A 60 12.54 -7.44 -15.19
CA ARG A 60 13.75 -6.92 -14.53
C ARG A 60 14.58 -7.98 -13.80
N ARG A 61 14.11 -9.24 -13.78
CA ARG A 61 14.79 -10.38 -13.14
C ARG A 61 15.38 -11.38 -14.14
N GLY A 62 15.32 -11.07 -15.44
CA GLY A 62 15.93 -11.85 -16.53
C GLY A 62 17.29 -11.32 -16.92
#